data_AF-A0A1U8D3L6-F1
#
_entry.id   AF-A0A1U8D3L6-F1
#
_cell.length_a   1.000
_cell.length_b   1.000
_cell.length_c   1.000
_cell.angle_alpha   90.00
_cell.angle_beta   90.00
_cell.angle_gamma   90.00
#
_symmetry.space_group_name_H-M   'P 1'
#
loop_
_entity.id
_entity.type
_entity.pdbx_description
1 polymer ?
#
loop_
_entity_poly.entity_id
_entity_poly.type
_entity_poly.pdbx_seq_one_letter_code
_entity_poly.pdbx_strand_id
1 'polypeptide(L)'
;EDYLGVIFSFQALDDASNQARVFFLNVPLDSILERLTLRRTDPVTGERFHLMYKPPPTIEVQARLLQNPKDSEEYIRLRTDLFYRNSGDLEQYYDRAITVNADQDPYTVFEYIESGIINPLPKKVT
;
A
#
# COMPACT_ATOMS: atom_id res chain seq x y z
N GLU A 1 -0.94 13.66 1.46
CA GLU A 1 -1.63 12.41 1.82
C GLU A 1 -1.62 11.46 0.63
N ASP A 2 -0.45 10.89 0.31
CA ASP A 2 -0.31 9.93 -0.80
C ASP A 2 -0.35 8.50 -0.22
N TYR A 3 -1.55 8.01 0.05
CA TYR A 3 -1.77 6.63 0.47
C TYR A 3 -1.80 5.69 -0.75
N LEU A 4 -0.66 5.38 -1.37
CA LEU A 4 -0.59 4.26 -2.31
C LEU A 4 0.80 3.61 -2.39
N GLY A 5 0.95 2.52 -1.64
CA GLY A 5 1.54 1.28 -2.17
C GLY A 5 3.03 1.05 -1.94
N VAL A 6 3.46 0.98 -0.69
CA VAL A 6 4.51 0.04 -0.24
C VAL A 6 4.05 -0.43 1.13
N ILE A 7 4.24 -1.72 1.43
CA ILE A 7 3.89 -2.33 2.72
C ILE A 7 4.38 -1.44 3.86
N PHE A 8 3.41 -0.82 4.55
CA PHE A 8 3.66 -0.08 5.78
C PHE A 8 3.56 -1.09 6.91
N SER A 9 4.69 -1.45 7.50
CA SER A 9 4.68 -1.99 8.85
C SER A 9 4.28 -0.85 9.79
N PHE A 10 3.00 -0.80 10.17
CA PHE A 10 2.56 0.11 11.23
C PHE A 10 2.83 -0.58 12.57
N GLN A 11 3.75 0.00 13.37
CA GLN A 11 3.92 -0.37 14.77
C GLN A 11 3.00 0.51 15.61
N ALA A 12 1.87 -0.05 16.04
CA ALA A 12 1.10 0.55 17.12
C ALA A 12 1.71 0.08 18.45
N LEU A 13 2.23 1.02 19.24
CA LEU A 13 2.57 0.77 20.65
C LEU A 13 1.30 1.02 21.47
N ASP A 14 0.78 -0.03 22.08
CA ASP A 14 -0.31 0.09 23.05
C ASP A 14 0.31 0.27 24.44
N ASP A 15 0.13 1.46 25.02
CA ASP A 15 0.69 1.89 26.31
C ASP A 15 0.27 0.98 27.48
N ALA A 16 -0.79 0.18 27.31
CA ALA A 16 -1.27 -0.74 28.34
C ALA A 16 -0.57 -2.12 28.35
N SER A 17 0.14 -2.52 27.28
CA SER A 17 0.69 -3.88 27.16
C SER A 17 2.12 -3.99 26.62
N ASN A 18 2.74 -2.90 26.16
CA ASN A 18 4.11 -2.88 25.63
C ASN A 18 4.39 -3.91 24.51
N GLN A 19 3.34 -4.40 23.83
CA GLN A 19 3.43 -5.29 22.67
C GLN A 19 3.22 -4.47 21.39
N ALA A 20 4.27 -4.38 20.58
CA ALA A 20 4.15 -3.84 19.23
C ALA A 20 3.21 -4.72 18.40
N ARG A 21 2.15 -4.13 17.83
CA ARG A 21 1.30 -4.81 16.85
C ARG A 21 1.87 -4.62 15.46
N VAL A 22 1.82 -5.67 14.65
CA VAL A 22 2.31 -5.66 13.26
C VAL A 22 1.15 -5.98 12.33
N PHE A 23 1.00 -5.17 11.30
CA PHE A 23 -0.01 -5.34 10.26
C PHE A 23 0.68 -5.58 8.92
N PHE A 24 0.27 -6.64 8.21
CA PHE A 24 0.67 -6.90 6.83
C PHE A 24 -0.44 -6.44 5.89
N LEU A 25 -0.16 -5.41 5.08
CA LEU A 25 -1.11 -4.91 4.09
C LEU A 25 -0.91 -5.64 2.77
N ASN A 26 -1.80 -6.56 2.46
CA ASN A 26 -1.73 -7.35 1.23
C ASN A 26 -2.52 -6.67 0.11
N VAL A 27 -1.89 -6.51 -1.05
CA VAL A 27 -2.52 -5.97 -2.27
C VAL A 27 -2.10 -6.87 -3.44
N PRO A 28 -3.04 -7.39 -4.25
CA PRO A 28 -2.69 -8.17 -5.44
C PRO A 28 -1.82 -7.36 -6.42
N LEU A 29 -0.90 -8.05 -7.11
CA LEU A 29 0.00 -7.41 -8.07
C LEU A 29 -0.76 -6.64 -9.17
N ASP A 30 -1.88 -7.19 -9.65
CA ASP A 30 -2.68 -6.54 -10.69
C ASP A 30 -3.24 -5.19 -10.20
N SER A 31 -3.71 -5.12 -8.96
CA SER A 31 -4.19 -3.89 -8.34
C SER A 31 -3.04 -2.89 -8.11
N ILE A 32 -1.84 -3.36 -7.75
CA ILE A 32 -0.64 -2.50 -7.68
C ILE A 32 -0.32 -1.92 -9.06
N LEU A 33 -0.31 -2.75 -10.10
CA LEU A 33 -0.02 -2.33 -11.47
C LEU A 33 -1.02 -1.29 -11.96
N GLU A 34 -2.31 -1.53 -11.80
CA GLU A 34 -3.35 -0.58 -12.20
C GLU A 34 -3.14 0.79 -11.50
N ARG A 35 -2.92 0.77 -10.19
CA ARG A 35 -2.77 1.99 -9.36
C ARG A 35 -1.48 2.77 -9.64
N LEU A 36 -0.41 2.12 -10.06
CA LEU A 36 0.91 2.76 -10.28
C LEU A 36 1.12 3.13 -11.74
N THR A 37 0.85 2.22 -12.68
CA THR A 37 1.15 2.42 -14.10
C THR A 37 0.31 3.52 -14.74
N LEU A 38 -0.83 3.87 -14.13
CA LEU A 38 -1.72 4.94 -14.59
C LEU A 38 -1.45 6.30 -13.93
N ARG A 39 -0.43 6.40 -13.06
CA ARG A 39 -0.04 7.68 -12.45
C ARG A 39 0.71 8.54 -13.43
N ARG A 40 0.36 9.82 -13.44
CA ARG A 40 1.00 10.82 -14.26
C ARG A 40 1.23 12.09 -13.46
N THR A 41 2.29 12.82 -13.79
CA THR A 41 2.59 14.12 -13.21
C THR A 41 2.69 15.14 -14.34
N ASP A 42 2.01 16.26 -14.16
CA ASP A 42 2.18 17.42 -15.03
C ASP A 42 3.50 18.12 -14.68
N PRO A 43 4.49 18.17 -15.60
CA PRO A 43 5.79 18.78 -15.32
C PRO A 43 5.73 20.29 -15.11
N VAL A 44 4.64 20.96 -15.54
CA VAL A 44 4.50 22.41 -15.44
C VAL A 44 3.95 22.82 -14.08
N THR A 45 2.90 22.13 -13.61
CA THR A 45 2.20 22.48 -12.36
C THR A 45 2.66 21.63 -11.17
N GLY A 46 3.31 20.49 -11.43
CA GLY A 46 3.60 19.47 -10.42
C GLY A 46 2.37 18.67 -9.99
N GLU A 47 1.19 18.91 -10.59
CA GLU A 47 -0.03 18.21 -10.22
C GLU A 47 0.01 16.75 -10.65
N ARG A 48 -0.46 15.87 -9.76
CA ARG A 48 -0.59 14.43 -10.01
C ARG A 48 -1.99 14.07 -10.49
N PHE A 49 -2.02 13.19 -11.48
CA PHE A 49 -3.21 12.65 -12.11
C PHE A 49 -3.16 11.12 -12.11
N HIS A 50 -4.34 10.53 -12.17
CA HIS A 50 -4.52 9.10 -12.41
C HIS A 50 -5.45 8.94 -13.59
N LEU A 51 -5.00 8.31 -14.67
CA LEU A 51 -5.72 8.33 -15.95
C LEU A 51 -7.18 7.81 -15.87
N MET A 52 -7.47 6.93 -14.92
CA MET A 52 -8.84 6.45 -14.64
C MET A 52 -9.59 7.27 -13.56
N TYR A 53 -9.06 7.37 -12.34
CA TYR A 53 -9.78 7.95 -11.18
C TYR A 53 -9.70 9.47 -11.05
N LYS A 54 -8.65 10.10 -11.59
CA LYS A 54 -8.45 11.56 -11.59
C LYS A 54 -7.84 11.96 -12.93
N PRO A 55 -8.61 11.89 -14.03
CA PRO A 55 -8.09 12.18 -15.36
C PRO A 55 -7.71 13.66 -15.48
N PRO A 56 -6.78 14.00 -16.39
CA PRO A 56 -6.45 15.39 -16.67
C PRO A 56 -7.67 16.13 -17.24
N PRO A 57 -7.86 17.42 -16.88
CA PRO A 57 -9.06 18.16 -17.27
C PRO A 57 -9.07 18.58 -18.75
N THR A 58 -7.91 18.60 -19.42
CA THR A 58 -7.79 19.01 -20.82
C THR A 58 -6.82 18.13 -21.59
N ILE A 59 -6.98 18.09 -22.92
CA ILE A 59 -6.10 17.38 -23.85
C ILE A 59 -4.66 17.94 -23.78
N GLU A 60 -4.52 19.25 -23.59
CA GLU A 60 -3.22 19.91 -23.46
C GLU A 60 -2.44 19.44 -22.24
N VAL A 61 -3.13 19.33 -21.09
CA VAL A 61 -2.53 18.75 -19.87
C VAL A 61 -2.19 17.28 -20.12
N GLN A 62 -3.12 16.52 -20.72
CA GLN A 62 -2.91 15.09 -21.01
C GLN A 62 -1.67 14.83 -21.89
N ALA A 63 -1.48 15.65 -22.93
CA ALA A 63 -0.39 15.48 -23.90
C ALA A 63 1.01 15.72 -23.30
N ARG A 64 1.11 16.50 -22.22
CA ARG A 64 2.39 16.82 -21.55
C ARG A 64 2.66 15.98 -20.29
N LEU A 65 1.73 15.12 -19.90
CA LEU A 65 1.87 14.29 -18.71
C LEU A 65 3.08 13.36 -18.82
N LEU A 66 3.86 13.28 -17.74
CA LEU A 66 4.99 12.37 -17.64
C LEU A 66 4.68 11.24 -16.66
N GLN A 67 5.18 10.05 -16.97
CA GLN A 67 5.19 8.92 -16.05
C GLN A 67 6.54 8.85 -15.34
N ASN A 68 6.53 8.60 -14.03
CA ASN A 68 7.76 8.33 -13.31
C ASN A 68 8.36 7.00 -13.81
N PRO A 69 9.67 6.91 -14.11
CA PRO A 69 10.29 5.64 -14.49
C PRO A 69 10.07 4.51 -13.48
N LYS A 70 9.88 4.83 -12.20
CA LYS A 70 9.57 3.85 -11.15
C LYS A 70 8.13 3.33 -11.17
N ASP A 71 7.26 3.95 -11.96
CA ASP A 71 5.88 3.52 -12.17
C ASP A 71 5.74 2.67 -13.46
N SER A 72 6.86 2.26 -14.09
CA SER A 72 6.81 1.31 -15.21
C SER A 72 6.41 -0.08 -14.72
N GLU A 73 5.69 -0.84 -15.55
CA GLU A 73 5.25 -2.19 -15.20
C GLU A 73 6.43 -3.11 -14.86
N GLU A 74 7.51 -3.04 -15.64
CA GLU A 74 8.72 -3.85 -15.45
C GLU A 74 9.37 -3.53 -14.10
N TYR A 75 9.48 -2.24 -13.76
CA TYR A 75 10.05 -1.82 -12.50
C TYR A 75 9.18 -2.27 -11.32
N ILE A 76 7.85 -2.12 -11.43
CA ILE A 76 6.91 -2.52 -10.38
C ILE A 76 7.00 -4.04 -10.16
N ARG A 77 6.93 -4.85 -11.22
CA ARG A 77 7.04 -6.31 -11.13
C ARG A 77 8.34 -6.73 -10.47
N LEU A 78 9.47 -6.15 -10.89
CA LEU A 78 10.77 -6.43 -10.30
C LEU A 78 10.80 -6.08 -8.80
N ARG A 79 10.28 -4.92 -8.42
CA ARG A 79 10.26 -4.48 -7.01
C ARG A 79 9.36 -5.34 -6.15
N THR A 80 8.20 -5.74 -6.65
CA THR A 80 7.26 -6.61 -5.95
C THR A 80 7.84 -8.02 -5.75
N ASP A 81 8.46 -8.58 -6.78
CA ASP A 81 9.15 -9.88 -6.68
C ASP A 81 10.31 -9.85 -5.68
N LEU A 82 11.16 -8.80 -5.73
CA LEU A 82 12.22 -8.61 -4.74
C LEU A 82 11.69 -8.45 -3.30
N PHE A 83 10.53 -7.79 -3.13
CA PHE A 83 9.89 -7.69 -1.83
C PHE A 83 9.52 -9.08 -1.30
N TYR A 84 8.77 -9.87 -2.06
CA TYR A 84 8.30 -11.19 -1.61
C TYR A 84 9.44 -12.18 -1.35
N ARG A 85 10.52 -12.11 -2.14
CA ARG A 85 11.73 -12.94 -1.90
C ARG A 85 12.41 -12.62 -0.57
N ASN A 86 12.33 -11.37 -0.13
CA ASN A 86 13.02 -10.89 1.06
C ASN A 86 12.11 -10.80 2.30
N SER A 87 10.78 -10.96 2.15
CA SER A 87 9.81 -10.79 3.24
C SER A 87 9.44 -12.08 3.97
N GLY A 88 9.82 -13.25 3.44
CA GLY A 88 9.43 -14.55 4.02
C GLY A 88 9.83 -14.72 5.49
N ASP A 89 11.02 -14.24 5.87
CA ASP A 89 11.50 -14.33 7.25
C ASP A 89 10.74 -13.40 8.20
N LEU A 90 10.18 -12.29 7.68
CA LEU A 90 9.40 -11.34 8.48
C LEU A 90 8.05 -11.91 8.88
N GLU A 91 7.39 -12.65 7.98
CA GLU A 91 6.11 -13.32 8.29
C GLU A 91 6.29 -14.38 9.37
N GLN A 92 7.43 -15.08 9.38
CA GLN A 92 7.76 -16.07 10.41
C GLN A 92 8.12 -15.40 11.74
N TYR A 93 8.87 -14.30 11.71
CA TYR A 93 9.27 -13.58 12.92
C TYR A 93 8.08 -12.91 13.63
N TYR A 94 7.13 -12.39 12.86
CA TYR A 94 5.90 -11.77 13.36
C TYR A 94 4.70 -12.72 13.25
N ASP A 95 4.78 -13.86 13.94
CA ASP A 95 3.77 -14.92 13.94
C ASP A 95 2.38 -14.50 14.45
N ARG A 96 2.28 -13.35 15.13
CA ARG A 96 1.02 -12.74 15.61
C ARG A 96 0.59 -11.53 14.78
N ALA A 97 1.22 -11.29 13.64
CA ALA A 97 0.84 -10.19 12.75
C ALA A 97 -0.56 -10.39 12.19
N ILE A 98 -1.27 -9.28 12.00
CA ILE A 98 -2.59 -9.25 11.41
C ILE A 98 -2.44 -8.95 9.92
N THR A 99 -2.94 -9.83 9.06
CA THR A 99 -2.96 -9.57 7.61
C THR A 99 -4.25 -8.86 7.23
N VAL A 100 -4.14 -7.74 6.52
CA VAL A 100 -5.24 -6.90 6.07
C VAL A 100 -5.26 -6.88 4.56
N ASN A 101 -6.43 -7.11 3.96
CA ASN A 101 -6.62 -6.87 2.54
C ASN A 101 -6.65 -5.35 2.29
N ALA A 102 -5.59 -4.81 1.71
CA ALA A 102 -5.47 -3.39 1.39
C ALA A 102 -5.90 -3.05 -0.05
N ASP A 103 -6.52 -4.00 -0.75
CA ASP A 103 -7.20 -3.77 -2.01
C ASP A 103 -8.67 -3.37 -1.82
N GLN A 104 -8.90 -2.50 -0.84
CA GLN A 104 -10.21 -1.94 -0.50
C GLN A 104 -10.12 -0.43 -0.46
N ASP A 105 -11.25 0.24 -0.28
CA ASP A 105 -11.24 1.69 -0.06
C ASP A 105 -10.48 2.03 1.25
N PRO A 106 -9.84 3.21 1.32
CA PRO A 106 -9.00 3.57 2.47
C PRO A 106 -9.75 3.59 3.81
N TYR A 107 -11.05 3.89 3.82
CA TYR A 107 -11.83 3.94 5.06
C TYR A 107 -12.03 2.53 5.63
N THR A 108 -12.41 1.56 4.80
CA THR A 108 -12.53 0.16 5.23
C THR A 108 -11.20 -0.39 5.76
N VAL A 109 -10.09 -0.09 5.08
CA VAL A 109 -8.75 -0.53 5.55
C VAL A 109 -8.42 0.11 6.90
N PHE A 110 -8.72 1.39 7.06
CA PHE A 110 -8.47 2.13 8.30
C PHE A 110 -9.30 1.59 9.47
N GLU A 111 -10.60 1.35 9.26
CA GLU A 111 -11.48 0.73 10.26
C GLU A 111 -10.97 -0.65 10.70
N TYR A 112 -10.45 -1.45 9.78
CA TYR A 112 -9.88 -2.75 10.10
C TYR A 112 -8.61 -2.64 10.97
N ILE A 113 -7.74 -1.68 10.65
CA ILE A 113 -6.54 -1.41 11.45
C ILE A 113 -6.91 -0.92 12.84
N GLU A 114 -7.82 0.06 12.96
CA GLU A 114 -8.29 0.56 14.26
C GLU A 114 -8.90 -0.56 15.12
N SER A 115 -9.75 -1.39 14.53
CA SER A 115 -10.31 -2.57 15.17
C SER A 115 -9.21 -3.53 15.65
N GLY A 116 -8.18 -3.76 14.85
CA GLY A 116 -7.03 -4.59 15.21
C GLY A 116 -6.14 -3.99 16.31
N ILE A 117 -6.16 -2.68 16.51
CA ILE A 117 -5.46 -1.98 17.59
C ILE A 117 -6.25 -2.13 18.91
N ILE A 118 -7.56 -1.88 18.90
CA ILE A 118 -8.39 -1.88 20.11
C ILE A 118 -8.69 -3.30 20.65
N ASN A 119 -8.76 -4.30 19.77
CA ASN A 119 -9.15 -5.64 20.17
C ASN A 119 -7.98 -6.43 20.78
N PRO A 120 -8.21 -7.28 21.80
CA PRO A 120 -7.18 -8.19 22.32
C PRO A 120 -6.65 -9.12 21.22
N LEU A 121 -5.34 -9.38 21.24
CA LEU A 121 -4.74 -10.32 20.28
C LEU A 121 -5.39 -11.72 20.42
N PRO A 122 -5.64 -12.43 19.30
CA PRO A 122 -6.13 -13.80 19.33
C PRO A 122 -5.23 -14.66 20.24
N LYS A 123 -5.86 -15.44 21.12
CA LYS A 123 -5.13 -16.45 21.92
C LYS A 123 -4.81 -17.62 21.00
N LYS A 124 -3.54 -18.02 20.91
CA LYS A 124 -3.18 -19.26 20.21
C LYS A 124 -3.90 -20.41 20.92
N VAL A 125 -4.72 -21.15 20.18
CA VAL A 125 -5.27 -22.43 20.65
C VAL A 125 -4.10 -23.41 20.58
N THR A 126 -3.56 -23.76 21.75
CA THR A 126 -2.58 -24.84 21.94
C THR A 126 -3.19 -26.20 21.65
#